data_AF-A0A944P8F7-F1
#
_entry.id   AF-A0A944P8F7-F1
#
_cell.length_a   1.000
_cell.length_b   1.000
_cell.length_c   1.000
_cell.angle_alpha   90.00
_cell.angle_beta   90.00
_cell.angle_gamma   90.00
#
_symmetry.space_group_name_H-M   'P 1'
#
loop_
_entity.id
_entity.type
_entity.pdbx_description
1 polymer ?
#
loop_
_entity_poly.entity_id
_entity_poly.type
_entity_poly.pdbx_seq_one_letter_code
_entity_poly.pdbx_strand_id
1 'polypeptide(L)'
;MAGKAQAAWDALNERQRAYMHVLYDHDQAAEEQRAADWAAGRTLDDRTPASQWRWIDVVTPGTKLTSVQRHLAKRDVRDPGVGSTLAALARAGLIELEEVPRGRSRAVRAKTTRTGRAAVRTAIKAAPGRRTGELADWSWEILVRLWQADGAQIRSGGPAVERTFLDRKPPLAVQHEYPWYSITEAGREHYRQGWARYAQLFPVKFFCSVMQGCEGPCGVPCESRLSQPRGLLVHLWVAGGECSFGEARWWTNLCHEYSAQCLVASLR
;
A
#
# COMPACT_ATOMS: atom_id res chain seq x y z
N MET A 1 -0.47 0.18 29.99
CA MET A 1 0.27 -1.04 29.56
C MET A 1 -0.27 -1.46 28.21
N ALA A 2 0.49 -1.25 27.13
CA ALA A 2 0.06 -1.74 25.81
C ALA A 2 -0.02 -3.27 25.85
N GLY A 3 -1.11 -3.85 25.33
CA GLY A 3 -1.26 -5.31 25.29
C GLY A 3 -0.15 -5.94 24.44
N LYS A 4 0.17 -7.22 24.68
CA LYS A 4 1.23 -7.96 23.95
C LYS A 4 1.16 -7.82 22.43
N ALA A 5 -0.07 -7.81 21.88
CA ALA A 5 -0.30 -7.63 20.44
C ALA A 5 0.07 -6.22 19.94
N GLN A 6 -0.24 -5.18 20.73
CA GLN A 6 0.11 -3.80 20.40
C GLN A 6 1.63 -3.59 20.46
N ALA A 7 2.28 -4.09 21.51
CA ALA A 7 3.74 -4.03 21.63
C ALA A 7 4.44 -4.77 20.46
N ALA A 8 3.91 -5.91 20.04
CA ALA A 8 4.42 -6.64 18.89
C ALA A 8 4.27 -5.86 17.58
N TRP A 9 3.18 -5.10 17.41
CA TRP A 9 2.96 -4.21 16.26
C TRP A 9 3.89 -2.99 16.28
N ASP A 10 4.02 -2.34 17.44
CA ASP A 10 4.81 -1.13 17.60
C ASP A 10 6.31 -1.39 17.36
N ALA A 11 6.79 -2.59 17.71
CA ALA A 11 8.16 -3.03 17.46
C ALA A 11 8.49 -3.25 15.97
N LEU A 12 7.47 -3.34 15.09
CA LEU A 12 7.69 -3.50 13.66
C LEU A 12 8.11 -2.17 13.02
N ASN A 13 9.10 -2.23 12.12
CA ASN A 13 9.37 -1.11 11.22
C ASN A 13 8.28 -0.98 10.14
N GLU A 14 8.28 0.14 9.43
CA GLU A 14 7.26 0.44 8.41
C GLU A 14 7.17 -0.65 7.32
N ARG A 15 8.30 -1.16 6.84
CA ARG A 15 8.36 -2.24 5.85
C ARG A 15 7.69 -3.52 6.37
N GLN A 16 8.01 -3.92 7.59
CA GLN A 16 7.41 -5.09 8.24
C GLN A 16 5.91 -4.92 8.45
N ARG A 17 5.45 -3.71 8.85
CA ARG A 17 4.02 -3.40 8.96
C ARG A 17 3.32 -3.51 7.62
N ALA A 18 3.92 -3.01 6.54
CA ALA A 18 3.38 -3.15 5.18
C ALA A 18 3.21 -4.62 4.79
N TYR A 19 4.21 -5.47 5.03
CA TYR A 19 4.11 -6.91 4.79
C TYR A 19 2.99 -7.56 5.62
N MET A 20 2.94 -7.27 6.92
CA MET A 20 1.91 -7.83 7.81
C MET A 20 0.50 -7.44 7.37
N HIS A 21 0.32 -6.21 6.91
CA HIS A 21 -0.94 -5.76 6.35
C HIS A 21 -1.31 -6.50 5.07
N VAL A 22 -0.39 -6.61 4.10
CA VAL A 22 -0.66 -7.33 2.84
C VAL A 22 -1.04 -8.78 3.12
N LEU A 23 -0.29 -9.46 4.00
CA LEU A 23 -0.55 -10.85 4.37
C LEU A 23 -1.88 -10.99 5.10
N TYR A 24 -2.24 -10.04 5.95
CA TYR A 24 -3.53 -10.01 6.64
C TYR A 24 -4.70 -9.82 5.65
N ASP A 25 -4.57 -8.89 4.69
CA ASP A 25 -5.59 -8.67 3.65
C ASP A 25 -5.84 -9.96 2.85
N HIS A 26 -4.78 -10.69 2.48
CA HIS A 26 -4.89 -11.96 1.79
C HIS A 26 -5.49 -13.08 2.67
N ASP A 27 -5.15 -13.14 3.95
CA ASP A 27 -5.74 -14.09 4.91
C ASP A 27 -7.25 -13.84 5.09
N GLN A 28 -7.67 -12.57 5.19
CA GLN A 28 -9.09 -12.21 5.32
C GLN A 28 -9.87 -12.46 4.02
N ALA A 29 -9.30 -12.12 2.86
CA ALA A 29 -9.94 -12.41 1.57
C ALA A 29 -10.14 -13.93 1.35
N ALA A 30 -9.19 -14.76 1.80
CA ALA A 30 -9.35 -16.21 1.76
C ALA A 30 -10.48 -16.68 2.70
N GLU A 31 -10.59 -16.08 3.88
CA GLU A 31 -11.66 -16.38 4.85
C GLU A 31 -13.06 -15.99 4.33
N GLU A 32 -13.17 -14.81 3.71
CA GLU A 32 -14.40 -14.34 3.05
C GLU A 32 -14.79 -15.25 1.87
N GLN A 33 -13.82 -15.63 1.03
CA GLN A 33 -14.07 -16.54 -0.09
C GLN A 33 -14.59 -17.90 0.41
N ARG A 34 -13.98 -18.46 1.46
CA ARG A 34 -14.43 -19.71 2.07
C ARG A 34 -15.84 -19.60 2.66
N ALA A 35 -16.14 -18.48 3.33
CA ALA A 35 -17.48 -18.23 3.84
C ALA A 35 -18.52 -18.15 2.70
N ALA A 36 -18.17 -17.50 1.59
CA ALA A 36 -19.02 -17.40 0.41
C ALA A 36 -19.21 -18.77 -0.28
N ASP A 37 -18.16 -19.58 -0.38
CA ASP A 37 -18.23 -20.93 -0.95
C ASP A 37 -19.08 -21.87 -0.08
N TRP A 38 -18.98 -21.74 1.24
CA TRP A 38 -19.83 -22.47 2.19
C TRP A 38 -21.30 -22.07 2.05
N ALA A 39 -21.59 -20.77 2.04
CA ALA A 39 -22.95 -20.25 1.87
C ALA A 39 -23.58 -20.65 0.53
N ALA A 40 -22.76 -20.80 -0.51
CA ALA A 40 -23.18 -21.25 -1.83
C ALA A 40 -23.21 -22.78 -2.01
N GLY A 41 -22.89 -23.56 -0.97
CA GLY A 41 -22.88 -25.03 -1.02
C GLY A 41 -21.77 -25.63 -1.90
N ARG A 42 -20.75 -24.87 -2.29
CA ARG A 42 -19.64 -25.34 -3.15
C ARG A 42 -18.63 -26.21 -2.40
N THR A 43 -18.65 -26.17 -1.07
CA THR A 43 -17.68 -26.85 -0.19
C THR A 43 -18.37 -27.74 0.85
N LEU A 44 -19.52 -28.34 0.53
CA LEU A 44 -20.31 -29.15 1.46
C LEU A 44 -19.51 -30.28 2.14
N ASP A 45 -18.52 -30.85 1.44
CA ASP A 45 -17.65 -31.92 1.96
C ASP A 45 -16.21 -31.48 2.31
N ASP A 46 -15.86 -30.21 2.05
CA ASP A 46 -14.49 -29.75 2.27
C ASP A 46 -14.28 -29.23 3.70
N ARG A 47 -13.87 -30.16 4.58
CA ARG A 47 -13.51 -29.92 5.98
C ARG A 47 -12.03 -29.53 6.17
N THR A 48 -11.35 -29.05 5.13
CA THR A 48 -9.95 -28.66 5.22
C THR A 48 -9.78 -27.61 6.33
N PRO A 49 -8.94 -27.86 7.35
CA PRO A 49 -8.77 -26.95 8.47
C PRO A 49 -8.11 -25.64 8.01
N ALA A 50 -8.45 -24.56 8.70
CA ALA A 50 -7.91 -23.21 8.43
C ALA A 50 -6.39 -23.15 8.34
N SER A 51 -5.68 -23.99 9.09
CA SER A 51 -4.22 -24.07 9.05
C SER A 51 -3.65 -24.52 7.69
N GLN A 52 -4.43 -25.22 6.87
CA GLN A 52 -3.99 -25.77 5.59
C GLN A 52 -4.28 -24.84 4.40
N TRP A 53 -5.41 -24.13 4.38
CA TRP A 53 -5.77 -23.25 3.26
C TRP A 53 -5.32 -21.78 3.43
N ARG A 54 -4.81 -21.40 4.60
CA ARG A 54 -4.30 -20.04 4.88
C ARG A 54 -2.86 -19.78 4.43
N TRP A 55 -2.21 -20.73 3.77
CA TRP A 55 -0.88 -20.52 3.20
C TRP A 55 -0.98 -19.65 1.95
N ILE A 56 -0.21 -18.56 1.94
CA ILE A 56 -0.21 -17.57 0.87
C ILE A 56 1.15 -17.60 0.17
N ASP A 57 1.16 -17.77 -1.16
CA ASP A 57 2.38 -17.66 -1.96
C ASP A 57 2.92 -16.22 -1.91
N VAL A 58 4.06 -16.03 -1.25
CA VAL A 58 4.72 -14.72 -1.13
C VAL A 58 5.75 -14.54 -2.22
N VAL A 59 6.61 -15.54 -2.42
CA VAL A 59 7.63 -15.53 -3.47
C VAL A 59 7.42 -16.75 -4.34
N THR A 60 7.14 -16.53 -5.62
CA THR A 60 7.06 -17.61 -6.61
C THR A 60 8.17 -17.42 -7.63
N PRO A 61 8.95 -18.46 -7.93
CA PRO A 61 10.01 -18.39 -8.93
C PRO A 61 9.40 -18.20 -10.33
N GLY A 62 10.03 -17.33 -11.14
CA GLY A 62 9.60 -17.01 -12.50
C GLY A 62 9.43 -15.51 -12.74
N THR A 63 8.87 -15.16 -13.90
CA THR A 63 8.69 -13.76 -14.34
C THR A 63 7.40 -13.11 -13.84
N LYS A 64 6.44 -13.90 -13.33
CA LYS A 64 5.15 -13.40 -12.85
C LYS A 64 5.20 -13.16 -11.35
N LEU A 65 4.95 -11.90 -10.95
CA LEU A 65 4.81 -11.52 -9.54
C LEU A 65 3.58 -12.20 -8.91
N THR A 66 3.74 -12.68 -7.67
CA THR A 66 2.63 -13.17 -6.85
C THR A 66 1.61 -12.07 -6.57
N SER A 67 0.40 -12.43 -6.13
CA SER A 67 -0.58 -11.43 -5.67
C SER A 67 -0.02 -10.57 -4.53
N VAL A 68 0.70 -11.18 -3.58
CA VAL A 68 1.40 -10.48 -2.50
C VAL A 68 2.47 -9.54 -3.05
N GLN A 69 3.35 -10.00 -3.96
CA GLN A 69 4.38 -9.16 -4.56
C GLN A 69 3.78 -7.99 -5.34
N ARG A 70 2.67 -8.20 -6.05
CA ARG A 70 1.94 -7.11 -6.72
C ARG A 70 1.39 -6.12 -5.69
N HIS A 71 0.83 -6.60 -4.58
CA HIS A 71 0.29 -5.75 -3.51
C HIS A 71 1.37 -5.01 -2.70
N LEU A 72 2.57 -5.57 -2.61
CA LEU A 72 3.75 -4.92 -2.03
C LEU A 72 4.34 -3.88 -2.98
N ALA A 73 4.47 -4.22 -4.27
CA ALA A 73 4.92 -3.29 -5.30
C ALA A 73 3.98 -2.06 -5.41
N LYS A 74 2.67 -2.27 -5.24
CA LYS A 74 1.66 -1.20 -5.15
C LYS A 74 1.86 -0.26 -3.95
N ARG A 75 2.61 -0.68 -2.93
CA ARG A 75 2.94 0.09 -1.72
C ARG A 75 4.36 0.65 -1.76
N ASP A 76 4.97 0.65 -2.95
CA ASP A 76 6.38 1.02 -3.17
C ASP A 76 7.38 0.19 -2.35
N VAL A 77 6.93 -0.97 -1.85
CA VAL A 77 7.80 -1.95 -1.19
C VAL A 77 8.27 -2.92 -2.27
N ARG A 78 9.15 -2.42 -3.15
CA ARG A 78 9.62 -3.15 -4.33
C ARG A 78 11.14 -3.29 -4.27
N ASP A 79 11.65 -4.35 -3.62
CA ASP A 79 13.08 -4.33 -3.29
C ASP A 79 13.73 -5.71 -2.99
N PRO A 80 15.07 -5.84 -3.17
CA PRO A 80 15.88 -6.91 -2.59
C PRO A 80 15.65 -6.97 -1.06
N GLY A 81 15.70 -8.16 -0.48
CA GLY A 81 15.47 -8.34 0.95
C GLY A 81 14.05 -8.77 1.36
N VAL A 82 13.26 -9.31 0.41
CA VAL A 82 12.02 -10.04 0.76
C VAL A 82 12.31 -11.13 1.80
N GLY A 83 13.39 -11.89 1.60
CA GLY A 83 13.80 -12.96 2.52
C GLY A 83 14.13 -12.45 3.94
N SER A 84 14.86 -11.33 4.06
CA SER A 84 15.24 -10.79 5.38
C SER A 84 14.04 -10.23 6.14
N THR A 85 13.10 -9.59 5.45
CA THR A 85 11.86 -9.09 6.03
C THR A 85 10.99 -10.25 6.54
N LEU A 86 10.79 -11.28 5.70
CA LEU A 86 10.01 -12.46 6.07
C LEU A 86 10.66 -13.21 7.24
N ALA A 87 11.98 -13.40 7.22
CA ALA A 87 12.71 -14.04 8.31
C ALA A 87 12.55 -13.24 9.63
N ALA A 88 12.59 -11.91 9.59
CA ALA A 88 12.38 -11.08 10.77
C ALA A 88 10.96 -11.24 11.34
N LEU A 89 9.93 -11.25 10.49
CA LEU A 89 8.54 -11.48 10.90
C LEU A 89 8.32 -12.88 11.48
N ALA A 90 8.98 -13.89 10.89
CA ALA A 90 8.93 -15.27 11.39
C ALA A 90 9.61 -15.40 12.76
N ARG A 91 10.80 -14.78 12.95
CA ARG A 91 11.48 -14.71 14.25
C ARG A 91 10.64 -14.00 15.32
N ALA A 92 9.87 -12.99 14.94
CA ALA A 92 8.94 -12.32 15.83
C ALA A 92 7.67 -13.15 16.15
N GLY A 93 7.52 -14.34 15.54
CA GLY A 93 6.37 -15.23 15.75
C GLY A 93 5.06 -14.70 15.14
N LEU A 94 5.14 -13.76 14.19
CA LEU A 94 3.98 -13.13 13.56
C LEU A 94 3.51 -13.89 12.31
N ILE A 95 4.43 -14.59 11.65
CA ILE A 95 4.15 -15.46 10.51
C ILE A 95 4.86 -16.80 10.66
N GLU A 96 4.33 -17.82 9.99
CA GLU A 96 5.02 -19.07 9.69
C GLU A 96 5.45 -19.03 8.22
N LEU A 97 6.61 -19.63 7.91
CA LEU A 97 7.14 -19.73 6.56
C LEU A 97 7.32 -21.19 6.18
N GLU A 98 7.03 -21.53 4.93
CA GLU A 98 7.39 -22.80 4.33
C GLU A 98 7.98 -22.59 2.94
N GLU A 99 8.94 -23.43 2.57
CA GLU A 99 9.43 -23.54 1.19
C GLU A 99 8.77 -24.74 0.54
N VAL A 100 8.15 -24.52 -0.62
CA VAL A 100 7.51 -25.59 -1.38
C VAL A 100 8.16 -25.73 -2.76
N PRO A 101 8.36 -26.98 -3.24
CA PRO A 101 8.83 -27.21 -4.61
C PRO A 101 7.87 -26.61 -5.64
N ARG A 102 8.39 -25.91 -6.63
CA ARG A 102 7.65 -25.34 -7.76
C ARG A 102 8.44 -25.52 -9.05
N GLY A 103 8.25 -26.66 -9.71
CA GLY A 103 9.07 -27.06 -10.85
C GLY A 103 10.53 -27.27 -10.43
N ARG A 104 11.47 -26.63 -11.13
CA ARG A 104 12.92 -26.67 -10.80
C ARG A 104 13.35 -25.67 -9.74
N SER A 105 12.41 -24.91 -9.18
CA SER A 105 12.69 -23.84 -8.22
C SER A 105 11.83 -24.01 -6.97
N ARG A 106 12.06 -23.17 -5.95
CA ARG A 106 11.28 -23.17 -4.71
C ARG A 106 10.43 -21.92 -4.60
N ALA A 107 9.18 -22.07 -4.17
CA ALA A 107 8.33 -20.97 -3.79
C ALA A 107 8.32 -20.85 -2.25
N VAL A 108 8.20 -19.62 -1.76
CA VAL A 108 8.06 -19.33 -0.33
C VAL A 108 6.61 -18.96 -0.06
N ARG A 109 6.00 -19.70 0.87
CA ARG A 109 4.67 -19.41 1.39
C ARG A 109 4.76 -18.87 2.80
N ALA A 110 3.83 -18.00 3.14
CA ALA A 110 3.67 -17.49 4.48
C ALA A 110 2.24 -17.71 4.98
N LYS A 111 2.11 -17.94 6.28
CA LYS A 111 0.82 -18.00 6.98
C LYS A 111 0.87 -17.10 8.19
N THR A 112 -0.08 -16.20 8.32
CA THR A 112 -0.16 -15.30 9.47
C THR A 112 -0.53 -16.08 10.74
N THR A 113 0.22 -15.91 11.82
CA THR A 113 -0.09 -16.59 13.09
C THR A 113 -1.27 -15.93 13.80
N ARG A 114 -1.79 -16.57 14.86
CA ARG A 114 -2.80 -15.94 15.73
C ARG A 114 -2.28 -14.63 16.33
N THR A 115 -1.01 -14.59 16.73
CA THR A 115 -0.34 -13.39 17.25
C THR A 115 -0.21 -12.32 16.18
N GLY A 116 0.20 -12.69 14.96
CA GLY A 116 0.27 -11.78 13.81
C GLY A 116 -1.07 -11.12 13.49
N ARG A 117 -2.15 -11.92 13.41
CA ARG A 117 -3.51 -11.40 13.22
C ARG A 117 -3.96 -10.50 14.37
N ALA A 118 -3.62 -10.84 15.62
CA ALA A 118 -3.94 -9.99 16.76
C ALA A 118 -3.24 -8.63 16.66
N ALA A 119 -1.94 -8.62 16.31
CA ALA A 119 -1.15 -7.40 16.16
C ALA A 119 -1.68 -6.49 15.04
N VAL A 120 -2.01 -7.05 13.87
CA VAL A 120 -2.61 -6.27 12.77
C VAL A 120 -4.00 -5.74 13.18
N ARG A 121 -4.83 -6.55 13.84
CA ARG A 121 -6.16 -6.10 14.30
C ARG A 121 -6.08 -5.00 15.35
N THR A 122 -5.10 -5.02 16.26
CA THR A 122 -4.92 -3.92 17.21
C THR A 122 -4.53 -2.64 16.49
N ALA A 123 -3.67 -2.72 15.49
CA ALA A 123 -3.32 -1.57 14.65
C ALA A 123 -4.52 -1.00 13.88
N ILE A 124 -5.33 -1.86 13.26
CA ILE A 124 -6.54 -1.45 12.53
C ILE A 124 -7.58 -0.86 13.50
N LYS A 125 -7.79 -1.46 14.68
CA LYS A 125 -8.73 -0.93 15.68
C LYS A 125 -8.27 0.38 16.30
N ALA A 126 -6.96 0.60 16.40
CA ALA A 126 -6.37 1.86 16.84
C ALA A 126 -6.46 2.95 15.77
N ALA A 127 -6.71 2.59 14.50
CA ALA A 127 -6.97 3.57 13.47
C ALA A 127 -8.24 4.37 13.82
N PRO A 128 -8.24 5.69 13.60
CA PRO A 128 -9.39 6.51 13.92
C PRO A 128 -10.64 6.01 13.17
N GLY A 129 -11.79 6.01 13.85
CA GLY A 129 -13.05 5.68 13.21
C GLY A 129 -13.43 6.69 12.12
N ARG A 130 -14.20 6.23 11.14
CA ARG A 130 -14.78 7.07 10.09
C ARG A 130 -15.87 7.97 10.69
N ARG A 131 -15.82 9.27 10.41
CA ARG A 131 -16.83 10.27 10.79
C ARG A 131 -17.99 10.26 9.79
N THR A 132 -19.15 10.76 10.21
CA THR A 132 -20.28 10.98 9.30
C THR A 132 -19.86 11.91 8.16
N GLY A 133 -20.12 11.51 6.92
CA GLY A 133 -19.73 12.27 5.72
C GLY A 133 -18.33 11.96 5.17
N GLU A 134 -17.48 11.22 5.90
CA GLU A 134 -16.25 10.66 5.32
C GLU A 134 -16.59 9.48 4.38
N LEU A 135 -15.79 9.33 3.32
CA LEU A 135 -15.94 8.27 2.33
C LEU A 135 -15.56 6.91 2.93
N ALA A 136 -16.27 5.87 2.51
CA ALA A 136 -15.83 4.49 2.75
C ALA A 136 -14.54 4.19 1.97
N ASP A 137 -13.78 3.18 2.41
CA ASP A 137 -12.49 2.78 1.81
C ASP A 137 -12.58 2.65 0.28
N TRP A 138 -13.51 1.82 -0.19
CA TRP A 138 -13.78 1.63 -1.61
C TRP A 138 -14.08 2.93 -2.37
N SER A 139 -14.91 3.82 -1.80
CA SER A 139 -15.24 5.09 -2.42
C SER A 139 -14.02 6.04 -2.43
N TRP A 140 -13.19 5.99 -1.38
CA TRP A 140 -11.94 6.75 -1.38
C TRP A 140 -10.99 6.25 -2.49
N GLU A 141 -10.81 4.95 -2.66
CA GLU A 141 -9.98 4.38 -3.74
C GLU A 141 -10.41 4.88 -5.13
N ILE A 142 -11.72 4.90 -5.40
CA ILE A 142 -12.24 5.41 -6.68
C ILE A 142 -11.94 6.90 -6.82
N LEU A 143 -12.12 7.70 -5.76
CA LEU A 143 -11.81 9.13 -5.81
C LEU A 143 -10.33 9.36 -6.13
N VAL A 144 -9.43 8.56 -5.56
CA VAL A 144 -8.01 8.74 -5.85
C VAL A 144 -7.67 8.32 -7.29
N ARG A 145 -8.27 7.25 -7.83
CA ARG A 145 -8.11 6.89 -9.25
C ARG A 145 -8.63 8.00 -10.18
N LEU A 146 -9.76 8.61 -9.82
CA LEU A 146 -10.34 9.74 -10.54
C LEU A 146 -9.42 10.98 -10.47
N TRP A 147 -8.78 11.22 -9.33
CA TRP A 147 -7.81 12.30 -9.15
C TRP A 147 -6.56 12.10 -10.01
N GLN A 148 -6.00 10.88 -10.04
CA GLN A 148 -4.85 10.53 -10.89
C GLN A 148 -5.12 10.64 -12.38
N ALA A 149 -6.34 10.35 -12.79
CA ALA A 149 -6.77 10.49 -14.18
C ALA A 149 -6.81 11.95 -14.64
N ASP A 150 -6.70 12.91 -13.71
CA ASP A 150 -6.61 14.35 -13.96
C ASP A 150 -7.70 14.86 -14.92
N GLY A 151 -8.94 14.45 -14.65
CA GLY A 151 -10.10 14.80 -15.47
C GLY A 151 -10.37 13.89 -16.67
N ALA A 152 -9.46 12.96 -17.00
CA ALA A 152 -9.77 11.89 -17.94
C ALA A 152 -10.86 10.96 -17.40
N GLN A 153 -11.60 10.33 -18.31
CA GLN A 153 -12.63 9.37 -17.96
C GLN A 153 -11.99 8.03 -17.57
N ILE A 154 -12.36 7.48 -16.42
CA ILE A 154 -11.98 6.13 -16.03
C ILE A 154 -13.21 5.25 -15.94
N ARG A 155 -13.01 3.97 -16.27
CA ARG A 155 -13.99 2.94 -15.99
C ARG A 155 -13.98 2.63 -14.50
N SER A 156 -15.05 3.00 -13.81
CA SER A 156 -15.29 2.77 -12.37
C SER A 156 -16.79 2.72 -12.16
N GLY A 157 -17.33 1.87 -11.28
CA GLY A 157 -18.78 1.81 -11.16
C GLY A 157 -19.31 0.83 -10.12
N GLY A 158 -20.60 0.97 -9.84
CA GLY A 158 -21.39 0.21 -8.87
C GLY A 158 -22.43 1.12 -8.18
N PRO A 159 -23.61 0.62 -7.78
CA PRO A 159 -24.69 1.45 -7.22
C PRO A 159 -24.29 2.26 -5.98
N ALA A 160 -23.31 1.76 -5.21
CA ALA A 160 -22.78 2.46 -4.03
C ALA A 160 -21.91 3.68 -4.40
N VAL A 161 -21.28 3.67 -5.59
CA VAL A 161 -20.44 4.76 -6.09
C VAL A 161 -21.32 5.92 -6.54
N GLU A 162 -22.36 5.63 -7.32
CA GLU A 162 -23.31 6.64 -7.82
C GLU A 162 -23.89 7.47 -6.66
N ARG A 163 -24.43 6.80 -5.64
CA ARG A 163 -24.99 7.47 -4.46
C ARG A 163 -23.96 8.27 -3.66
N THR A 164 -22.70 7.83 -3.64
CA THR A 164 -21.66 8.49 -2.84
C THR A 164 -21.07 9.71 -3.53
N PHE A 165 -20.96 9.68 -4.86
CA PHE A 165 -20.29 10.70 -5.66
C PHE A 165 -21.25 11.69 -6.33
N LEU A 166 -22.38 11.22 -6.83
CA LEU A 166 -23.34 12.02 -7.60
C LEU A 166 -24.35 12.74 -6.71
N ASP A 167 -24.80 12.11 -5.62
CA ASP A 167 -25.82 12.71 -4.74
C ASP A 167 -25.25 13.76 -3.76
N ARG A 168 -23.92 13.89 -3.68
CA ARG A 168 -23.28 14.96 -2.91
C ARG A 168 -23.51 16.30 -3.59
N LYS A 169 -23.63 17.36 -2.78
CA LYS A 169 -23.73 18.73 -3.25
C LYS A 169 -22.56 19.54 -2.67
N PRO A 170 -21.59 19.96 -3.50
CA PRO A 170 -21.40 19.64 -4.92
C PRO A 170 -20.98 18.17 -5.16
N PRO A 171 -21.26 17.60 -6.36
CA PRO A 171 -20.89 16.21 -6.68
C PRO A 171 -19.38 16.06 -6.81
N LEU A 172 -18.85 14.92 -6.40
CA LEU A 172 -17.40 14.64 -6.42
C LEU A 172 -16.91 14.09 -7.78
N ALA A 173 -17.82 13.59 -8.60
CA ALA A 173 -17.54 13.09 -9.94
C ALA A 173 -18.70 13.41 -10.89
N VAL A 174 -18.42 13.43 -12.19
CA VAL A 174 -19.42 13.46 -13.26
C VAL A 174 -19.48 12.09 -13.89
N GLN A 175 -20.70 11.55 -14.04
CA GLN A 175 -20.95 10.37 -14.86
C GLN A 175 -21.15 10.79 -16.32
N HIS A 176 -20.46 10.11 -17.22
CA HIS A 176 -20.69 10.25 -18.66
C HIS A 176 -21.61 9.12 -19.11
N GLU A 177 -21.12 8.22 -19.96
CA GLU A 177 -21.79 6.96 -20.29
C GLU A 177 -21.44 5.91 -19.24
N TYR A 178 -22.41 5.18 -18.66
CA TYR A 178 -22.09 4.13 -17.70
C TYR A 178 -21.17 3.06 -18.34
N PRO A 179 -20.02 2.70 -17.73
CA PRO A 179 -19.54 3.00 -16.38
C PRO A 179 -18.31 3.93 -16.37
N TRP A 180 -18.38 5.06 -17.06
CA TRP A 180 -17.31 6.05 -17.22
C TRP A 180 -17.55 7.32 -16.41
N TYR A 181 -16.52 7.73 -15.67
CA TYR A 181 -16.59 8.85 -14.72
C TYR A 181 -15.33 9.72 -14.81
N SER A 182 -15.48 11.02 -14.56
CA SER A 182 -14.35 11.96 -14.40
C SER A 182 -14.49 12.76 -13.11
N ILE A 183 -13.37 13.18 -12.52
CA ILE A 183 -13.37 13.98 -11.28
C ILE A 183 -13.91 15.40 -11.53
N THR A 184 -14.72 15.93 -10.61
CA THR A 184 -15.13 17.35 -10.61
C THR A 184 -14.10 18.21 -9.86
N GLU A 185 -14.23 19.54 -9.91
CA GLU A 185 -13.40 20.39 -9.06
C GLU A 185 -13.69 20.17 -7.57
N ALA A 186 -14.95 19.95 -7.20
CA ALA A 186 -15.31 19.58 -5.84
C ALA A 186 -14.68 18.25 -5.40
N GLY A 187 -14.60 17.27 -6.30
CA GLY A 187 -13.87 16.02 -6.07
C GLY A 187 -12.39 16.24 -5.82
N ARG A 188 -11.75 17.08 -6.64
CA ARG A 188 -10.34 17.46 -6.47
C ARG A 188 -10.10 18.15 -5.13
N GLU A 189 -10.99 19.07 -4.76
CA GLU A 189 -10.87 19.79 -3.49
C GLU A 189 -11.09 18.86 -2.29
N HIS A 190 -12.07 17.97 -2.34
CA HIS A 190 -12.29 16.95 -1.30
C HIS A 190 -11.06 16.04 -1.15
N TYR A 191 -10.40 15.68 -2.25
CA TYR A 191 -9.13 14.95 -2.19
C TYR A 191 -8.04 15.76 -1.48
N ARG A 192 -7.80 17.02 -1.90
CA ARG A 192 -6.78 17.91 -1.31
C ARG A 192 -6.98 18.16 0.18
N GLN A 193 -8.23 18.32 0.63
CA GLN A 193 -8.52 18.54 2.05
C GLN A 193 -8.51 17.25 2.87
N GLY A 194 -8.92 16.14 2.25
CA GLY A 194 -9.13 14.87 2.94
C GLY A 194 -7.93 13.93 2.97
N TRP A 195 -6.94 14.08 2.08
CA TRP A 195 -5.93 13.02 1.86
C TRP A 195 -5.21 12.61 3.14
N ALA A 196 -4.72 13.55 3.97
CA ALA A 196 -4.00 13.24 5.19
C ALA A 196 -4.89 12.50 6.22
N ARG A 197 -6.18 12.85 6.24
CA ARG A 197 -7.17 12.19 7.10
C ARG A 197 -7.45 10.78 6.62
N TYR A 198 -7.68 10.59 5.33
CA TYR A 198 -7.89 9.26 4.76
C TYR A 198 -6.62 8.40 4.87
N ALA A 199 -5.42 9.00 4.90
CA ALA A 199 -4.17 8.27 5.14
C ALA A 199 -4.11 7.66 6.54
N GLN A 200 -4.77 8.29 7.51
CA GLN A 200 -4.90 7.73 8.86
C GLN A 200 -6.06 6.74 8.98
N LEU A 201 -7.14 6.92 8.22
CA LEU A 201 -8.30 6.01 8.20
C LEU A 201 -7.98 4.70 7.46
N PHE A 202 -7.24 4.81 6.36
CA PHE A 202 -6.87 3.73 5.47
C PHE A 202 -5.34 3.68 5.29
N PRO A 203 -4.56 3.55 6.39
CA PRO A 203 -3.09 3.59 6.36
C PRO A 203 -2.50 2.47 5.49
N VAL A 204 -3.32 1.47 5.19
CA VAL A 204 -2.99 0.27 4.44
C VAL A 204 -2.92 0.45 2.93
N LYS A 205 -3.46 1.56 2.37
CA LYS A 205 -3.72 1.68 0.93
C LYS A 205 -3.20 2.96 0.26
N PHE A 206 -2.56 3.84 1.00
CA PHE A 206 -2.32 5.22 0.56
C PHE A 206 -1.25 5.44 -0.51
N PHE A 207 -0.44 4.45 -0.85
CA PHE A 207 0.60 4.61 -1.87
C PHE A 207 0.17 4.21 -3.29
N CYS A 208 -0.93 3.45 -3.44
CA CYS A 208 -1.26 2.84 -4.72
C CYS A 208 -1.90 3.81 -5.73
N SER A 209 -2.34 4.98 -5.31
CA SER A 209 -3.10 5.89 -6.15
C SER A 209 -2.45 7.26 -6.33
N VAL A 210 -1.12 7.37 -6.21
CA VAL A 210 -0.37 8.54 -6.70
C VAL A 210 0.48 8.21 -7.94
N MET A 211 0.87 6.95 -8.16
CA MET A 211 1.88 6.57 -9.18
C MET A 211 1.38 5.82 -10.44
N GLN A 212 0.07 5.58 -10.60
CA GLN A 212 -0.48 4.84 -11.76
C GLN A 212 -0.60 5.66 -13.07
N GLY A 213 -0.13 6.92 -13.08
CA GLY A 213 -0.15 7.78 -14.28
C GLY A 213 1.02 7.61 -15.25
N CYS A 214 1.91 6.61 -15.06
CA CYS A 214 3.15 6.47 -15.83
C CYS A 214 3.27 5.15 -16.63
N GLU A 215 2.16 4.56 -17.09
CA GLU A 215 2.22 3.49 -18.10
C GLU A 215 1.90 4.06 -19.50
N GLY A 216 2.86 4.82 -20.04
CA GLY A 216 2.95 5.20 -21.44
C GLY A 216 4.41 5.08 -21.90
N PRO A 217 4.68 4.79 -23.19
CA PRO A 217 6.03 4.58 -23.69
C PRO A 217 6.75 5.92 -23.85
N CYS A 218 7.17 6.54 -22.75
CA CYS A 218 8.12 7.63 -22.79
C CYS A 218 9.34 7.27 -21.94
N GLY A 219 10.42 6.90 -22.62
CA GLY A 219 11.71 6.58 -22.02
C GLY A 219 12.43 7.83 -21.51
N VAL A 220 11.87 8.51 -20.51
CA VAL A 220 12.52 9.65 -19.85
C VAL A 220 12.42 9.50 -18.33
N PRO A 221 13.53 9.64 -17.57
CA PRO A 221 13.49 9.56 -16.10
C PRO A 221 12.62 10.66 -15.48
N CYS A 222 11.83 10.27 -14.48
CA CYS A 222 10.75 11.06 -13.86
C CYS A 222 11.22 12.16 -12.88
N GLU A 223 12.45 12.66 -13.00
CA GLU A 223 13.05 13.54 -11.98
C GLU A 223 12.66 15.02 -12.09
N SER A 224 11.97 15.43 -13.17
CA SER A 224 11.73 16.85 -13.45
C SER A 224 10.31 17.37 -13.16
N ARG A 225 9.41 16.58 -12.54
CA ARG A 225 8.02 17.00 -12.30
C ARG A 225 7.59 17.16 -10.83
N LEU A 226 8.55 17.34 -9.92
CA LEU A 226 8.31 17.97 -8.61
C LEU A 226 8.51 19.48 -8.74
N SER A 227 7.61 20.15 -9.45
CA SER A 227 7.49 21.61 -9.35
C SER A 227 6.85 21.93 -8.01
N GLN A 228 7.61 22.59 -7.13
CA GLN A 228 7.13 23.22 -5.91
C GLN A 228 5.86 24.06 -6.15
N PRO A 229 4.99 24.26 -5.14
CA PRO A 229 3.93 25.24 -5.23
C PRO A 229 4.54 26.62 -5.52
N ARG A 230 4.22 27.19 -6.69
CA ARG A 230 4.48 28.59 -6.99
C ARG A 230 3.76 29.44 -5.95
N GLY A 231 4.52 30.13 -5.11
CA GLY A 231 3.99 31.17 -4.23
C GLY A 231 4.41 31.10 -2.76
N LEU A 232 5.70 30.93 -2.45
CA LEU A 232 6.28 31.48 -1.23
C LEU A 232 7.79 31.65 -1.42
N LEU A 233 8.22 32.91 -1.61
CA LEU A 233 9.61 33.31 -1.63
C LEU A 233 10.18 33.17 -0.22
N VAL A 234 10.92 32.09 0.02
CA VAL A 234 11.89 32.03 1.12
C VAL A 234 13.26 32.13 0.48
N HIS A 235 13.88 33.31 0.58
CA HIS A 235 15.29 33.48 0.21
C HIS A 235 16.15 32.73 1.23
N LEU A 236 16.63 31.54 0.85
CA LEU A 236 17.76 30.91 1.51
C LEU A 236 19.02 31.25 0.71
N TRP A 237 19.90 32.05 1.31
CA TRP A 237 21.22 32.35 0.78
C TRP A 237 22.14 31.18 1.16
N VAL A 238 22.54 30.36 0.19
CA VAL A 238 23.62 29.38 0.36
C VAL A 238 24.78 29.83 -0.52
N ALA A 239 25.89 30.15 0.15
CA ALA A 239 27.14 30.54 -0.47
C ALA A 239 27.80 29.33 -1.15
N GLY A 240 28.18 29.53 -2.42
CA GLY A 240 29.37 28.93 -3.02
C GLY A 240 29.32 27.45 -3.41
N GLY A 241 29.35 27.19 -4.72
CA GLY A 241 29.90 25.94 -5.25
C GLY A 241 29.09 25.34 -6.40
N GLU A 242 29.42 25.71 -7.62
CA GLU A 242 29.03 24.98 -8.83
C GLU A 242 29.80 23.65 -8.90
N CYS A 243 29.09 22.52 -9.05
CA CYS A 243 29.70 21.25 -9.46
C CYS A 243 29.03 20.78 -10.74
N SER A 244 29.80 20.82 -11.82
CA SER A 244 29.44 20.40 -13.17
C SER A 244 29.38 18.87 -13.27
N PHE A 245 28.38 18.36 -13.98
CA PHE A 245 28.23 16.94 -14.33
C PHE A 245 29.23 16.54 -15.44
N GLY A 246 30.02 15.50 -15.20
CA GLY A 246 30.86 14.83 -16.19
C GLY A 246 30.58 13.32 -16.20
N GLU A 247 30.36 12.78 -17.40
CA GLU A 247 30.05 11.38 -17.67
C GLU A 247 31.18 10.41 -17.27
N ALA A 248 30.81 9.28 -16.66
CA ALA A 248 31.06 7.91 -17.15
C ALA A 248 31.29 6.87 -16.02
N ARG A 249 30.40 5.86 -16.02
CA ARG A 249 30.64 4.40 -15.85
C ARG A 249 31.52 3.87 -14.69
N TRP A 250 30.91 2.90 -14.00
CA TRP A 250 31.42 1.92 -13.03
C TRP A 250 31.63 2.45 -11.60
N TRP A 251 30.93 1.85 -10.63
CA TRP A 251 31.50 1.14 -9.47
C TRP A 251 30.36 0.63 -8.58
N THR A 252 30.12 -0.68 -8.61
CA THR A 252 29.58 -1.44 -7.47
C THR A 252 30.58 -1.33 -6.32
N ASN A 253 30.24 -0.57 -5.28
CA ASN A 253 30.68 -0.68 -3.86
C ASN A 253 30.60 0.69 -3.19
N LEU A 254 29.46 1.02 -2.59
CA LEU A 254 29.35 2.05 -1.54
C LEU A 254 28.05 1.85 -0.74
N CYS A 255 27.89 0.62 -0.22
CA CYS A 255 27.02 0.32 0.91
C CYS A 255 27.91 0.05 2.12
N HIS A 256 28.47 1.10 2.73
CA HIS A 256 29.02 1.11 4.09
C HIS A 256 29.62 2.51 4.34
N GLU A 257 28.82 3.53 4.71
CA GLU A 257 29.31 4.65 5.55
C GLU A 257 28.33 5.77 5.96
N TYR A 258 27.06 5.79 5.56
CA TYR A 258 26.13 6.86 6.01
C TYR A 258 25.07 6.38 7.01
N SER A 259 25.51 5.79 8.13
CA SER A 259 24.66 5.32 9.24
C SER A 259 24.91 6.04 10.59
N ALA A 260 25.79 7.03 10.67
CA ALA A 260 26.06 7.67 11.95
C ALA A 260 26.56 9.11 11.81
N GLN A 261 25.64 10.07 11.62
CA GLN A 261 25.81 11.49 11.98
C GLN A 261 24.54 12.27 11.62
N CYS A 262 23.55 12.27 12.51
CA CYS A 262 22.54 13.33 12.63
C CYS A 262 21.71 13.12 13.91
N LEU A 263 22.40 12.84 15.01
CA LEU A 263 21.85 12.92 16.35
C LEU A 263 22.82 13.80 17.15
N VAL A 264 22.25 14.79 17.85
CA VAL A 264 22.90 15.78 18.73
C VAL A 264 23.37 17.07 18.06
N ALA A 265 22.47 18.05 17.97
CA ALA A 265 22.79 19.46 18.22
C ALA A 265 21.48 20.28 18.39
N SER A 266 20.89 20.24 19.59
CA SER A 266 20.10 21.38 20.08
C SER A 266 20.00 21.32 21.61
N LEU A 267 21.07 21.79 22.25
CA LEU A 267 21.07 22.29 23.61
C LEU A 267 21.95 23.55 23.60
N ARG A 268 21.31 24.70 23.36
CA ARG A 268 21.56 26.02 23.96
C ARG A 268 20.60 27.02 23.35
#